data_AF-A0AAD7N3T7-F1
#
_entry.id   AF-A0AAD7N3T7-F1
#
_cell.length_a   1.000
_cell.length_b   1.000
_cell.length_c   1.000
_cell.angle_alpha   90.00
_cell.angle_beta   90.00
_cell.angle_gamma   90.00
#
_symmetry.space_group_name_H-M   'P 1'
#
loop_
_entity.id
_entity.type
_entity.pdbx_description
1 polymer ?
#
loop_
_entity_poly.entity_id
_entity_poly.type
_entity_poly.pdbx_seq_one_letter_code
_entity_poly.pdbx_strand_id
1 'polypeptide(L)'
;MESSGSSPLPPTFPYGKKHFDGHIENNMGVFGVHFGDPRFLLDIPRPEHAATPDVDNFRHGDFKRPVWINPHMPYLLLLPRYNPFYAPLFDCLDVDKHNVPVEQLNVVAPREFDSQVRWGLKKDLIDKWLHLESLLRMTLQIMVELYGGRIAERVYGFLSPISYRYTERNARSRSTTVDIALRLRNAFLPLIAQILLMFILLDALDRDHWRARLQGKLPKLHPQWITDLGASATGDMSIDRLGGIIDLTLAKKHADHYLPRHIR
;
A
#
# COMPACT_ATOMS: atom_id res chain seq x y z
N MET A 1 45.78 -1.48 -12.16
CA MET A 1 44.66 -2.44 -12.22
C MET A 1 43.51 -1.81 -11.47
N GLU A 2 42.36 -1.62 -12.11
CA GLU A 2 41.22 -0.93 -11.52
C GLU A 2 40.32 -1.94 -10.80
N SER A 3 39.99 -1.67 -9.54
CA SER A 3 39.00 -2.47 -8.80
C SER A 3 37.60 -2.04 -9.24
N SER A 4 36.91 -2.89 -10.01
CA SER A 4 35.57 -2.62 -10.51
C SER A 4 34.56 -2.39 -9.37
N GLY A 5 34.10 -1.15 -9.20
CA GLY A 5 33.16 -0.76 -8.17
C GLY A 5 31.75 -1.32 -8.43
N SER A 6 31.42 -2.47 -7.85
CA SER A 6 30.06 -2.99 -7.83
C SER A 6 29.18 -2.15 -6.90
N SER A 7 28.28 -1.33 -7.46
CA SER A 7 27.30 -0.57 -6.68
C SER A 7 26.49 -1.50 -5.75
N PRO A 8 26.30 -1.16 -4.46
CA PRO A 8 25.58 -2.01 -3.52
C PRO A 8 24.10 -2.13 -3.93
N LEU A 9 23.69 -3.35 -4.29
CA LEU A 9 22.33 -3.61 -4.76
C LEU A 9 21.26 -3.29 -3.70
N PRO A 10 20.07 -2.81 -4.11
CA PRO A 10 18.94 -2.64 -3.20
C PRO A 10 18.51 -4.03 -2.67
N PRO A 11 18.50 -4.29 -1.36
CA PRO A 11 18.51 -5.66 -0.88
C PRO A 11 17.13 -6.16 -0.36
N THR A 12 16.84 -7.47 -0.48
CA THR A 12 15.53 -8.15 -0.21
C THR A 12 15.60 -9.34 0.79
N PHE A 13 14.80 -9.32 1.86
CA PHE A 13 14.74 -10.27 3.01
C PHE A 13 14.62 -11.79 2.71
N PRO A 14 14.81 -12.71 3.70
CA PRO A 14 15.02 -14.13 3.44
C PRO A 14 13.72 -14.85 3.09
N TYR A 15 13.78 -15.70 2.07
CA TYR A 15 12.64 -16.46 1.58
C TYR A 15 12.44 -17.72 2.45
N GLY A 16 11.23 -17.92 2.99
CA GLY A 16 10.82 -19.19 3.62
C GLY A 16 10.83 -19.29 5.16
N LYS A 17 11.33 -18.30 5.92
CA LYS A 17 11.08 -18.23 7.38
C LYS A 17 9.69 -17.62 7.62
N LYS A 18 8.75 -18.41 8.15
CA LYS A 18 7.32 -18.02 8.23
C LYS A 18 7.00 -16.88 9.20
N HIS A 19 7.72 -16.78 10.31
CA HIS A 19 7.46 -15.78 11.36
C HIS A 19 8.78 -15.27 11.94
N PHE A 20 8.97 -13.95 11.95
CA PHE A 20 9.85 -13.24 12.88
C PHE A 20 9.35 -11.79 13.04
N ASP A 21 8.13 -11.66 13.55
CA ASP A 21 7.62 -10.35 13.92
C ASP A 21 8.08 -10.05 15.34
N GLY A 22 8.79 -8.93 15.52
CA GLY A 22 9.54 -8.64 16.74
C GLY A 22 9.83 -7.16 16.89
N HIS A 23 10.69 -6.81 17.85
CA HIS A 23 11.13 -5.43 18.03
C HIS A 23 12.66 -5.35 18.19
N ILE A 24 13.22 -4.25 17.71
CA ILE A 24 14.62 -3.85 17.94
C ILE A 24 14.57 -2.66 18.90
N GLU A 25 15.10 -2.82 20.11
CA GLU A 25 15.43 -1.69 20.99
C GLU A 25 16.93 -1.43 20.93
N ASN A 26 17.32 -0.17 20.75
CA ASN A 26 18.71 0.29 20.75
C ASN A 26 18.79 1.76 21.15
N ASN A 27 20.00 2.32 21.19
CA ASN A 27 20.26 3.71 21.62
C ASN A 27 19.53 4.80 20.80
N MET A 28 18.91 4.46 19.66
CA MET A 28 18.10 5.37 18.84
C MET A 28 16.59 5.29 19.11
N GLY A 29 16.08 4.20 19.73
CA GLY A 29 14.65 4.01 19.92
C GLY A 29 14.18 2.55 19.96
N VAL A 30 12.86 2.37 19.84
CA VAL A 30 12.19 1.06 19.73
C VAL A 30 11.49 0.95 18.39
N PHE A 31 11.79 -0.12 17.66
CA PHE A 31 11.37 -0.32 16.28
C PHE A 31 10.66 -1.65 16.13
N GLY A 32 9.40 -1.67 15.69
CA GLY A 32 8.71 -2.90 15.31
C GLY A 32 9.23 -3.42 13.96
N VAL A 33 9.41 -4.72 13.81
CA VAL A 33 9.82 -5.40 12.57
C VAL A 33 8.73 -6.39 12.17
N HIS A 34 8.25 -6.30 10.93
CA HIS A 34 7.12 -7.09 10.44
C HIS A 34 7.46 -7.71 9.09
N PHE A 35 7.15 -9.00 8.91
CA PHE A 35 7.47 -9.73 7.66
C PHE A 35 6.34 -9.75 6.64
N GLY A 36 5.16 -9.21 7.01
CA GLY A 36 4.00 -9.09 6.15
C GLY A 36 2.86 -10.07 6.46
N ASP A 37 2.96 -10.86 7.54
CA ASP A 37 1.80 -11.61 8.05
C ASP A 37 0.72 -10.61 8.48
N PRO A 38 -0.45 -10.56 7.83
CA PRO A 38 -1.42 -9.50 8.09
C PRO A 38 -2.04 -9.60 9.50
N ARG A 39 -1.96 -10.78 10.13
CA ARG A 39 -2.53 -11.04 11.47
C ARG A 39 -1.74 -10.39 12.60
N PHE A 40 -0.47 -10.05 12.37
CA PHE A 40 0.37 -9.35 13.36
C PHE A 40 -0.29 -8.06 13.89
N LEU A 41 -1.07 -7.37 13.05
CA LEU A 41 -1.76 -6.13 13.40
C LEU A 41 -2.85 -6.32 14.47
N LEU A 42 -3.26 -7.55 14.74
CA LEU A 42 -4.18 -7.93 15.81
C LEU A 42 -3.41 -8.31 17.08
N ASP A 43 -2.37 -9.14 16.91
CA ASP A 43 -1.59 -9.76 17.99
C ASP A 43 -0.18 -9.17 18.12
N ILE A 44 -0.08 -7.87 18.40
CA ILE A 44 1.22 -7.23 18.68
C ILE A 44 1.80 -7.84 19.97
N PRO A 45 2.94 -8.58 19.92
CA PRO A 45 3.52 -9.17 21.10
C PRO A 45 4.08 -8.06 21.99
N ARG A 46 3.77 -8.13 23.28
CA ARG A 46 4.40 -7.27 24.28
C ARG A 46 5.92 -7.51 24.27
N PRO A 47 6.78 -6.50 24.55
CA PRO A 47 8.23 -6.66 24.51
C PRO A 47 8.76 -7.84 25.34
N GLU A 48 8.14 -8.02 26.51
CA GLU A 48 8.33 -9.13 27.47
C GLU A 48 8.11 -10.55 26.89
N HIS A 49 7.54 -10.71 25.70
CA HIS A 49 7.29 -12.00 25.04
C HIS A 49 8.13 -12.25 23.78
N ALA A 50 9.04 -11.34 23.40
CA ALA A 50 9.88 -11.51 22.21
C ALA A 50 11.05 -12.47 22.50
N ALA A 51 11.17 -13.54 21.72
CA ALA A 51 12.31 -14.45 21.82
C ALA A 51 13.60 -13.78 21.34
N THR A 52 14.69 -13.93 22.10
CA THR A 52 16.02 -13.45 21.72
C THR A 52 16.49 -14.14 20.44
N PRO A 53 16.90 -13.43 19.38
CA PRO A 53 17.29 -14.05 18.13
C PRO A 53 18.62 -14.82 18.26
N ASP A 54 18.66 -16.04 17.72
CA ASP A 54 19.88 -16.85 17.58
C ASP A 54 20.88 -16.16 16.63
N VAL A 55 21.90 -15.54 17.21
CA VAL A 55 22.85 -14.66 16.51
C VAL A 55 23.79 -15.46 15.58
N ASP A 56 24.03 -16.73 15.88
CA ASP A 56 25.10 -17.54 15.27
C ASP A 56 24.70 -18.15 13.90
N ASN A 57 23.40 -18.12 13.55
CA ASN A 57 22.86 -18.77 12.35
C ASN A 57 22.35 -17.81 11.25
N PHE A 58 22.74 -16.53 11.27
CA PHE A 58 22.37 -15.58 10.20
C PHE A 58 23.41 -15.53 9.08
N ARG A 59 22.98 -15.75 7.82
CA ARG A 59 23.85 -15.61 6.64
C ARG A 59 23.67 -14.25 5.99
N HIS A 60 24.73 -13.72 5.38
CA HIS A 60 24.69 -12.44 4.65
C HIS A 60 23.66 -12.41 3.50
N GLY A 61 23.20 -13.58 3.06
CA GLY A 61 22.09 -13.74 2.11
C GLY A 61 20.72 -13.32 2.65
N ASP A 62 20.52 -13.28 3.97
CA ASP A 62 19.19 -13.21 4.59
C ASP A 62 18.74 -11.77 4.87
N PHE A 63 19.66 -10.90 5.29
CA PHE A 63 19.40 -9.63 6.01
C PHE A 63 18.53 -8.56 5.35
N LYS A 64 18.20 -8.76 4.11
CA LYS A 64 18.82 -7.87 3.15
C LYS A 64 18.28 -6.43 3.24
N ARG A 65 16.97 -6.17 3.38
CA ARG A 65 16.47 -4.89 3.95
C ARG A 65 14.95 -4.87 4.24
N PRO A 66 14.52 -4.10 5.27
CA PRO A 66 13.16 -3.58 5.46
C PRO A 66 12.95 -2.22 4.76
N VAL A 67 11.68 -1.87 4.51
CA VAL A 67 11.26 -0.48 4.25
C VAL A 67 10.89 0.16 5.59
N TRP A 68 11.40 1.36 5.86
CA TRP A 68 10.95 2.19 6.99
C TRP A 68 9.56 2.73 6.68
N ILE A 69 8.56 2.30 7.45
CA ILE A 69 7.15 2.64 7.27
C ILE A 69 6.76 3.66 8.33
N ASN A 70 6.09 4.72 7.88
CA ASN A 70 5.56 5.75 8.76
C ASN A 70 4.46 5.15 9.67
N PRO A 71 4.53 5.26 11.01
CA PRO A 71 3.50 4.75 11.92
C PRO A 71 2.10 5.32 11.66
N HIS A 72 2.00 6.47 10.98
CA HIS A 72 0.75 7.07 10.55
C HIS A 72 0.09 6.38 9.32
N MET A 73 0.78 5.43 8.68
CA MET A 73 0.33 4.71 7.47
C MET A 73 0.62 3.19 7.56
N PRO A 74 0.17 2.48 8.62
CA PRO A 74 0.57 1.10 8.89
C PRO A 74 0.08 0.11 7.82
N TYR A 75 -1.00 0.43 7.10
CA TYR A 75 -1.48 -0.36 5.96
C TYR A 75 -0.42 -0.57 4.87
N LEU A 76 0.59 0.29 4.74
CA LEU A 76 1.64 0.13 3.73
C LEU A 76 2.48 -1.16 3.93
N LEU A 77 2.46 -1.77 5.11
CA LEU A 77 3.06 -3.09 5.38
C LEU A 77 2.37 -4.21 4.58
N LEU A 78 1.07 -4.02 4.27
CA LEU A 78 0.17 -4.99 3.63
C LEU A 78 0.21 -4.93 2.08
N LEU A 79 1.04 -4.06 1.51
CA LEU A 79 1.29 -4.01 0.08
C LEU A 79 1.81 -5.37 -0.42
N PRO A 80 1.22 -6.01 -1.44
CA PRO A 80 1.74 -7.27 -1.97
C PRO A 80 3.08 -7.05 -2.67
N ARG A 81 4.05 -7.97 -2.48
CA ARG A 81 5.39 -7.88 -3.10
C ARG A 81 5.38 -8.13 -4.60
N TYR A 82 4.45 -8.97 -5.07
CA TYR A 82 4.37 -9.44 -6.44
C TYR A 82 2.94 -9.31 -6.97
N ASN A 83 2.82 -9.07 -8.27
CA ASN A 83 1.58 -8.86 -9.03
C ASN A 83 0.43 -8.18 -8.25
N PRO A 84 0.56 -6.88 -7.88
CA PRO A 84 -0.42 -6.19 -7.04
C PRO A 84 -1.82 -6.02 -7.64
N PHE A 85 -1.99 -6.32 -8.93
CA PHE A 85 -3.21 -6.12 -9.71
C PHE A 85 -3.72 -7.41 -10.34
N TYR A 86 -3.35 -8.58 -9.80
CA TYR A 86 -4.02 -9.83 -10.19
C TYR A 86 -5.49 -9.86 -9.70
N ALA A 87 -6.28 -10.69 -10.38
CA ALA A 87 -7.75 -10.80 -10.38
C ALA A 87 -8.45 -9.81 -11.36
N PRO A 88 -9.51 -10.26 -12.09
CA PRO A 88 -10.18 -9.48 -13.13
C PRO A 88 -10.69 -8.09 -12.71
N LEU A 89 -10.91 -7.91 -11.41
CA LEU A 89 -11.27 -6.64 -10.78
C LEU A 89 -10.26 -5.51 -11.06
N PHE A 90 -9.01 -5.87 -11.31
CA PHE A 90 -7.88 -4.96 -11.50
C PHE A 90 -7.25 -5.04 -12.90
N ASP A 91 -7.88 -5.72 -13.87
CA ASP A 91 -7.39 -5.77 -15.27
C ASP A 91 -7.20 -4.37 -15.89
N CYS A 92 -7.98 -3.37 -15.46
CA CYS A 92 -7.79 -2.00 -15.92
C CYS A 92 -6.53 -1.32 -15.34
N LEU A 93 -5.96 -1.86 -14.25
CA LEU A 93 -4.69 -1.44 -13.66
C LEU A 93 -3.50 -2.26 -14.18
N ASP A 94 -3.70 -3.37 -14.92
CA ASP A 94 -2.60 -4.15 -15.51
C ASP A 94 -2.03 -3.47 -16.77
N VAL A 95 -1.46 -2.28 -16.55
CA VAL A 95 -0.75 -1.50 -17.58
C VAL A 95 0.72 -1.34 -17.23
N ASP A 96 1.57 -1.56 -18.23
CA ASP A 96 3.03 -1.50 -18.18
C ASP A 96 3.57 -0.45 -19.16
N LYS A 97 4.89 -0.18 -19.12
CA LYS A 97 5.53 0.86 -19.95
C LYS A 97 5.36 0.68 -21.47
N HIS A 98 5.00 -0.51 -21.93
CA HIS A 98 4.77 -0.82 -23.34
C HIS A 98 3.30 -0.70 -23.71
N ASN A 99 2.39 -1.23 -22.88
CA ASN A 99 0.97 -1.39 -23.22
C ASN A 99 0.06 -0.19 -22.83
N VAL A 100 0.53 0.81 -22.04
CA VAL A 100 -0.34 1.93 -21.58
C VAL A 100 -1.14 2.53 -22.75
N PRO A 101 -2.48 2.54 -22.70
CA PRO A 101 -3.32 3.11 -23.75
C PRO A 101 -3.28 4.64 -23.69
N VAL A 102 -2.27 5.20 -24.33
CA VAL A 102 -2.07 6.63 -24.56
C VAL A 102 -2.55 7.04 -25.94
N GLU A 103 -2.98 8.30 -26.09
CA GLU A 103 -3.44 8.89 -27.34
C GLU A 103 -2.84 10.28 -27.56
N GLN A 104 -2.66 10.65 -28.83
CA GLN A 104 -2.25 11.98 -29.26
C GLN A 104 -3.48 12.88 -29.43
N LEU A 105 -3.37 14.13 -29.01
CA LEU A 105 -4.45 15.11 -28.99
C LEU A 105 -3.97 16.40 -29.64
N ASN A 106 -4.68 16.84 -30.68
CA ASN A 106 -4.41 18.09 -31.37
C ASN A 106 -5.22 19.19 -30.67
N VAL A 107 -4.56 19.95 -29.80
CA VAL A 107 -5.21 21.01 -29.02
C VAL A 107 -5.11 22.32 -29.79
N VAL A 108 -6.24 22.80 -30.31
CA VAL A 108 -6.36 24.15 -30.84
C VAL A 108 -6.43 25.11 -29.65
N ALA A 109 -5.38 25.92 -29.46
CA ALA A 109 -5.33 26.89 -28.37
C ALA A 109 -6.20 28.12 -28.73
N PRO A 110 -7.09 28.63 -27.85
CA PRO A 110 -7.96 29.76 -28.18
C PRO A 110 -7.27 31.12 -28.40
N ARG A 111 -5.93 31.16 -28.39
CA ARG A 111 -5.10 32.40 -28.46
C ARG A 111 -3.81 32.25 -29.28
N GLU A 112 -3.50 31.05 -29.77
CA GLU A 112 -2.32 30.77 -30.59
C GLU A 112 -2.80 30.00 -31.82
N PHE A 113 -2.41 30.43 -33.02
CA PHE A 113 -2.77 29.73 -34.26
C PHE A 113 -1.99 28.40 -34.45
N ASP A 114 -1.02 28.13 -33.59
CA ASP A 114 -0.28 26.86 -33.55
C ASP A 114 -1.10 25.76 -32.88
N SER A 115 -1.43 24.72 -33.65
CA SER A 115 -2.02 23.49 -33.12
C SER A 115 -1.02 22.74 -32.23
N GLN A 116 -1.14 22.91 -30.91
CA GLN A 116 -0.22 22.28 -29.98
C GLN A 116 -0.56 20.81 -29.77
N VAL A 117 0.32 19.93 -30.25
CA VAL A 117 0.26 18.49 -29.95
C VAL A 117 0.39 18.25 -28.44
N ARG A 118 -0.50 17.42 -27.91
CA ARG A 118 -0.51 16.93 -26.54
C ARG A 118 -0.74 15.43 -26.50
N TRP A 119 -0.47 14.84 -25.33
CA TRP A 119 -0.61 13.42 -25.05
C TRP A 119 -1.40 13.21 -23.76
N GLY A 120 -2.24 12.17 -23.75
CA GLY A 120 -3.06 11.81 -22.61
C GLY A 120 -3.38 10.32 -22.57
N LEU A 121 -3.93 9.85 -21.45
CA LEU A 121 -4.55 8.53 -21.39
C LEU A 121 -5.83 8.50 -22.23
N LYS A 122 -6.15 7.34 -22.83
CA LYS A 122 -7.45 7.11 -23.45
C LYS A 122 -8.56 7.28 -22.44
N LYS A 123 -9.66 7.93 -22.86
CA LYS A 123 -10.86 8.15 -22.02
C LYS A 123 -11.34 6.86 -21.36
N ASP A 124 -11.46 5.78 -22.14
CA ASP A 124 -11.90 4.46 -21.69
C ASP A 124 -11.09 3.89 -20.50
N LEU A 125 -9.79 4.25 -20.39
CA LEU A 125 -8.97 3.88 -19.23
C LEU A 125 -9.25 4.80 -18.04
N ILE A 126 -9.31 6.11 -18.28
CA ILE A 126 -9.63 7.12 -17.25
C ILE A 126 -10.98 6.82 -16.60
N ASP A 127 -11.99 6.51 -17.40
CA ASP A 127 -13.35 6.22 -16.93
C ASP A 127 -13.39 4.92 -16.12
N LYS A 128 -12.65 3.87 -16.54
CA LYS A 128 -12.46 2.64 -15.76
C LYS A 128 -11.74 2.90 -14.44
N TRP A 129 -10.70 3.73 -14.43
CA TRP A 129 -9.96 4.08 -13.22
C TRP A 129 -10.81 4.91 -12.25
N LEU A 130 -11.55 5.92 -12.76
CA LEU A 130 -12.49 6.72 -11.95
C LEU A 130 -13.59 5.84 -11.33
N HIS A 131 -14.13 4.89 -12.10
CA HIS A 131 -15.12 3.95 -11.58
C HIS A 131 -14.53 3.05 -10.48
N LEU A 132 -13.38 2.42 -10.74
CA LEU A 132 -12.70 1.57 -9.77
C LEU A 132 -12.31 2.33 -8.49
N GLU A 133 -11.75 3.54 -8.61
CA GLU A 133 -11.41 4.39 -7.47
C GLU A 133 -12.65 4.74 -6.64
N SER A 134 -13.76 5.06 -7.30
CA SER A 134 -15.04 5.34 -6.64
C SER A 134 -15.56 4.12 -5.85
N LEU A 135 -15.55 2.93 -6.46
CA LEU A 135 -16.00 1.69 -5.81
C LEU A 135 -15.13 1.30 -4.62
N LEU A 136 -13.80 1.34 -4.79
CA LEU A 136 -12.83 1.04 -3.72
C LEU A 136 -12.97 2.04 -2.56
N ARG A 137 -13.09 3.34 -2.84
CA ARG A 137 -13.28 4.36 -1.79
C ARG A 137 -14.62 4.25 -1.06
N MET A 138 -15.71 3.95 -1.77
CA MET A 138 -17.02 3.72 -1.17
C MET A 138 -16.99 2.48 -0.26
N THR A 139 -16.34 1.41 -0.71
CA THR A 139 -16.13 0.19 0.08
C THR A 139 -15.31 0.48 1.34
N LEU A 140 -14.17 1.17 1.21
CA LEU A 140 -13.33 1.56 2.35
C LEU A 140 -14.08 2.42 3.37
N GLN A 141 -14.82 3.44 2.91
CA GLN A 141 -15.60 4.31 3.80
C GLN A 141 -16.59 3.48 4.63
N ILE A 142 -17.36 2.61 3.97
CA ILE A 142 -18.38 1.79 4.65
C ILE A 142 -17.75 0.77 5.60
N MET A 143 -16.60 0.20 5.27
CA MET A 143 -15.85 -0.67 6.19
C MET A 143 -15.34 0.09 7.42
N VAL A 144 -14.85 1.32 7.25
CA VAL A 144 -14.47 2.20 8.36
C VAL A 144 -15.69 2.58 9.21
N GLU A 145 -16.85 2.86 8.61
CA GLU A 145 -18.11 3.06 9.36
C GLU A 145 -18.50 1.81 10.17
N LEU A 146 -18.41 0.61 9.58
CA LEU A 146 -18.74 -0.66 10.24
C LEU A 146 -17.82 -0.97 11.43
N TYR A 147 -16.57 -0.51 11.38
CA TYR A 147 -15.57 -0.62 12.44
C TYR A 147 -15.72 0.44 13.55
N GLY A 148 -16.57 1.47 13.38
CA GLY A 148 -16.78 2.54 14.36
C GLY A 148 -16.28 3.93 13.94
N GLY A 149 -16.06 4.16 12.64
CA GLY A 149 -15.84 5.48 12.04
C GLY A 149 -14.39 5.97 11.99
N ARG A 150 -13.43 5.27 12.63
CA ARG A 150 -11.99 5.58 12.55
C ARG A 150 -11.14 4.33 12.77
N ILE A 151 -10.04 4.18 12.03
CA ILE A 151 -9.14 3.03 12.12
C ILE A 151 -8.35 3.06 13.44
N ALA A 152 -7.65 4.17 13.69
CA ALA A 152 -6.96 4.47 14.95
C ALA A 152 -6.72 5.99 15.06
N GLU A 153 -6.29 6.48 16.22
CA GLU A 153 -5.82 7.87 16.33
C GLU A 153 -4.54 8.05 15.48
N ARG A 154 -4.45 9.16 14.74
CA ARG A 154 -3.28 9.55 13.91
C ARG A 154 -2.92 8.57 12.77
N VAL A 155 -3.74 7.58 12.44
CA VAL A 155 -3.64 6.88 11.16
C VAL A 155 -4.31 7.73 10.09
N TYR A 156 -3.54 8.13 9.07
CA TYR A 156 -4.02 8.99 7.98
C TYR A 156 -4.30 8.17 6.73
N GLY A 157 -5.40 8.47 6.05
CA GLY A 157 -5.67 7.91 4.73
C GLY A 157 -4.69 8.44 3.68
N PHE A 158 -4.36 7.62 2.68
CA PHE A 158 -3.50 8.03 1.58
C PHE A 158 -4.24 8.96 0.60
N LEU A 159 -3.50 9.75 -0.19
CA LEU A 159 -4.08 10.61 -1.22
C LEU A 159 -4.80 9.79 -2.29
N SER A 160 -6.00 10.25 -2.66
CA SER A 160 -6.83 9.64 -3.70
C SER A 160 -6.08 9.61 -5.04
N PRO A 161 -6.09 8.51 -5.83
CA PRO A 161 -5.49 8.49 -7.16
C PRO A 161 -5.88 9.69 -8.05
N ILE A 162 -7.15 10.13 -8.02
CA ILE A 162 -7.62 11.31 -8.77
C ILE A 162 -6.89 12.61 -8.38
N SER A 163 -6.40 12.74 -7.15
CA SER A 163 -5.65 13.91 -6.67
C SER A 163 -4.31 14.11 -7.41
N TYR A 164 -3.82 13.06 -8.07
CA TYR A 164 -2.64 13.12 -8.94
C TYR A 164 -2.97 13.51 -10.40
N ARG A 165 -4.22 13.92 -10.68
CA ARG A 165 -4.65 14.61 -11.92
C ARG A 165 -4.56 13.76 -13.19
N TYR A 166 -4.82 12.45 -13.12
CA TYR A 166 -4.76 11.54 -14.28
C TYR A 166 -5.79 11.80 -15.40
N THR A 167 -6.82 12.57 -15.10
CA THR A 167 -7.78 13.11 -16.07
C THR A 167 -7.16 14.16 -17.00
N GLU A 168 -5.99 14.71 -16.67
CA GLU A 168 -5.35 15.79 -17.43
C GLU A 168 -4.56 15.28 -18.64
N ARG A 169 -5.28 15.25 -19.76
CA ARG A 169 -4.78 14.82 -21.07
C ARG A 169 -4.00 15.96 -21.77
N ASN A 170 -3.00 16.52 -21.08
CA ASN A 170 -2.30 17.77 -21.45
C ASN A 170 -0.76 17.67 -21.49
N ALA A 171 -0.19 16.46 -21.46
CA ALA A 171 1.27 16.26 -21.41
C ALA A 171 1.96 16.58 -22.75
N ARG A 172 3.22 17.03 -22.70
CA ARG A 172 3.99 17.43 -23.89
C ARG A 172 4.57 16.26 -24.70
N SER A 173 4.68 15.05 -24.13
CA SER A 173 5.23 13.88 -24.82
C SER A 173 4.56 12.58 -24.41
N ARG A 174 4.59 11.57 -25.29
CA ARG A 174 4.10 10.22 -25.01
C ARG A 174 4.78 9.59 -23.79
N SER A 175 6.11 9.76 -23.63
CA SER A 175 6.84 9.22 -22.48
C SER A 175 6.31 9.82 -21.19
N THR A 176 6.18 11.16 -21.14
CA THR A 176 5.66 11.86 -19.96
C THR A 176 4.27 11.34 -19.56
N THR A 177 3.39 11.04 -20.53
CA THR A 177 2.08 10.42 -20.24
C THR A 177 2.22 9.00 -19.67
N VAL A 178 3.13 8.17 -20.19
CA VAL A 178 3.39 6.81 -19.67
C VAL A 178 4.00 6.85 -18.26
N ASP A 179 4.99 7.71 -18.03
CA ASP A 179 5.64 7.91 -16.73
C ASP A 179 4.65 8.41 -15.66
N ILE A 180 3.73 9.29 -16.07
CA ILE A 180 2.59 9.72 -15.26
C ILE A 180 1.66 8.53 -15.01
N ALA A 181 1.19 7.83 -16.04
CA ALA A 181 0.26 6.70 -15.92
C ALA A 181 0.75 5.60 -14.96
N LEU A 182 2.03 5.22 -15.02
CA LEU A 182 2.58 4.20 -14.13
C LEU A 182 2.64 4.63 -12.66
N ARG A 183 2.88 5.93 -12.39
CA ARG A 183 2.80 6.48 -11.02
C ARG A 183 1.35 6.49 -10.51
N LEU A 184 0.40 6.80 -11.38
CA LEU A 184 -1.03 6.87 -11.07
C LEU A 184 -1.65 5.51 -10.79
N ARG A 185 -1.35 4.52 -11.63
CA ARG A 185 -1.62 3.10 -11.40
C ARG A 185 -1.13 2.68 -10.01
N ASN A 186 0.09 3.05 -9.65
CA ASN A 186 0.67 2.74 -8.34
C ASN A 186 0.00 3.50 -7.18
N ALA A 187 -0.74 4.60 -7.41
CA ALA A 187 -1.48 5.30 -6.36
C ALA A 187 -2.72 4.53 -5.88
N PHE A 188 -3.17 3.50 -6.60
CA PHE A 188 -4.20 2.57 -6.12
C PHE A 188 -3.67 1.62 -5.02
N LEU A 189 -2.36 1.40 -4.95
CA LEU A 189 -1.76 0.41 -4.04
C LEU A 189 -2.05 0.71 -2.55
N PRO A 190 -1.93 1.96 -2.05
CA PRO A 190 -2.28 2.26 -0.65
C PRO A 190 -3.78 2.20 -0.38
N LEU A 191 -4.64 2.36 -1.40
CA LEU A 191 -6.10 2.21 -1.26
C LEU A 191 -6.48 0.73 -1.11
N ILE A 192 -5.92 -0.14 -1.95
CA ILE A 192 -6.03 -1.61 -1.82
C ILE A 192 -5.54 -2.06 -0.43
N ALA A 193 -4.39 -1.56 0.02
CA ALA A 193 -3.83 -1.92 1.32
C ALA A 193 -4.64 -1.39 2.52
N GLN A 194 -5.30 -0.22 2.41
CA GLN A 194 -6.24 0.25 3.43
C GLN A 194 -7.49 -0.63 3.51
N ILE A 195 -8.00 -1.12 2.37
CA ILE A 195 -9.15 -2.04 2.37
C ILE A 195 -8.74 -3.39 2.99
N LEU A 196 -7.55 -3.92 2.67
CA LEU A 196 -7.02 -5.12 3.32
C LEU A 196 -6.86 -4.95 4.84
N LEU A 197 -6.36 -3.79 5.31
CA LEU A 197 -6.35 -3.45 6.74
C LEU A 197 -7.75 -3.57 7.36
N MET A 198 -8.78 -3.08 6.66
CA MET A 198 -10.16 -3.19 7.14
C MET A 198 -10.74 -4.61 7.03
N PHE A 199 -10.32 -5.44 6.07
CA PHE A 199 -10.69 -6.87 6.03
C PHE A 199 -10.21 -7.56 7.31
N ILE A 200 -8.93 -7.40 7.67
CA ILE A 200 -8.30 -7.98 8.87
C ILE A 200 -9.00 -7.51 10.14
N LEU A 201 -9.23 -6.20 10.26
CA LEU A 201 -9.85 -5.60 11.45
C LEU A 201 -11.32 -6.01 11.63
N LEU A 202 -12.09 -6.14 10.54
CA LEU A 202 -13.47 -6.61 10.63
C LEU A 202 -13.56 -8.14 10.82
N ASP A 203 -12.62 -8.92 10.26
CA ASP A 203 -12.52 -10.37 10.53
C ASP A 203 -12.11 -10.70 11.98
N ALA A 204 -11.52 -9.75 12.69
CA ALA A 204 -11.23 -9.84 14.11
C ALA A 204 -12.43 -9.48 15.01
N LEU A 205 -13.32 -8.58 14.55
CA LEU A 205 -14.48 -8.10 15.33
C LEU A 205 -15.78 -8.88 15.08
N ASP A 206 -16.08 -9.23 13.83
CA ASP A 206 -17.41 -9.71 13.40
C ASP A 206 -17.29 -10.61 12.16
N ARG A 207 -16.35 -11.58 12.21
CA ARG A 207 -15.95 -12.49 11.11
C ARG A 207 -17.09 -12.93 10.20
N ASP A 208 -18.20 -13.36 10.80
CA ASP A 208 -19.27 -14.06 10.11
C ASP A 208 -20.32 -13.12 9.49
N HIS A 209 -20.48 -11.89 10.00
CA HIS A 209 -21.55 -10.98 9.57
C HIS A 209 -21.08 -9.69 8.89
N TRP A 210 -19.82 -9.24 9.09
CA TRP A 210 -19.39 -7.94 8.57
C TRP A 210 -19.51 -7.84 7.03
N ARG A 211 -19.25 -8.94 6.31
CA ARG A 211 -19.38 -9.02 4.85
C ARG A 211 -20.84 -8.84 4.38
N ALA A 212 -21.79 -9.46 5.08
CA ALA A 212 -23.22 -9.29 4.80
C ALA A 212 -23.70 -7.86 5.12
N ARG A 213 -23.22 -7.28 6.22
CA ARG A 213 -23.50 -5.88 6.62
C ARG A 213 -22.92 -4.87 5.61
N LEU A 214 -21.73 -5.15 5.07
CA LEU A 214 -21.09 -4.37 3.99
C LEU A 214 -21.90 -4.45 2.69
N GLN A 215 -22.30 -5.65 2.26
CA GLN A 215 -23.14 -5.83 1.07
C GLN A 215 -24.50 -5.13 1.22
N GLY A 216 -25.13 -5.20 2.41
CA GLY A 216 -26.38 -4.49 2.72
C GLY A 216 -26.26 -2.96 2.68
N LYS A 217 -25.08 -2.41 3.01
CA LYS A 217 -24.75 -0.99 2.82
C LYS A 217 -24.29 -0.62 1.40
N LEU A 218 -24.02 -1.59 0.53
CA LEU A 218 -23.64 -1.43 -0.87
C LEU A 218 -24.71 -1.96 -1.85
N PRO A 219 -26.02 -1.61 -1.71
CA PRO A 219 -27.12 -2.24 -2.45
C PRO A 219 -27.11 -1.97 -3.96
N LYS A 220 -26.23 -1.09 -4.44
CA LYS A 220 -26.02 -0.80 -5.88
C LYS A 220 -24.87 -1.61 -6.50
N LEU A 221 -24.09 -2.34 -5.70
CA LEU A 221 -22.99 -3.17 -6.19
C LEU A 221 -23.44 -4.64 -6.28
N HIS A 222 -23.03 -5.29 -7.36
CA HIS A 222 -23.31 -6.70 -7.58
C HIS A 222 -22.72 -7.55 -6.43
N PRO A 223 -23.41 -8.55 -5.85
CA PRO A 223 -22.93 -9.29 -4.68
C PRO A 223 -21.54 -9.92 -4.83
N GLN A 224 -21.17 -10.24 -6.07
CA GLN A 224 -19.84 -10.77 -6.41
C GLN A 224 -18.69 -9.79 -6.09
N TRP A 225 -18.93 -8.47 -6.01
CA TRP A 225 -17.90 -7.45 -5.72
C TRP A 225 -17.12 -7.74 -4.42
N ILE A 226 -17.79 -8.19 -3.36
CA ILE A 226 -17.15 -8.51 -2.08
C ILE A 226 -16.35 -9.83 -2.17
N THR A 227 -16.84 -10.80 -2.95
CA THR A 227 -16.15 -12.06 -3.23
C THR A 227 -14.88 -11.81 -4.07
N ASP A 228 -14.97 -10.99 -5.12
CA ASP A 228 -13.85 -10.65 -6.00
C ASP A 228 -12.77 -9.85 -5.28
N LEU A 229 -13.17 -8.88 -4.42
CA LEU A 229 -12.23 -8.21 -3.52
C LEU A 229 -11.53 -9.22 -2.60
N GLY A 230 -12.29 -10.16 -2.03
CA GLY A 230 -11.78 -11.25 -1.18
C GLY A 230 -10.77 -12.16 -1.89
N ALA A 231 -10.99 -12.45 -3.18
CA ALA A 231 -10.12 -13.29 -4.02
C ALA A 231 -8.98 -12.52 -4.72
N SER A 232 -8.82 -11.22 -4.44
CA SER A 232 -7.82 -10.34 -5.04
C SER A 232 -6.70 -9.97 -4.06
N ALA A 233 -5.72 -9.20 -4.54
CA ALA A 233 -4.70 -8.52 -3.74
C ALA A 233 -5.23 -7.73 -2.52
N THR A 234 -6.53 -7.42 -2.49
CA THR A 234 -7.23 -6.69 -1.44
C THR A 234 -7.70 -7.55 -0.26
N GLY A 235 -7.85 -8.86 -0.44
CA GLY A 235 -8.43 -9.76 0.58
C GLY A 235 -7.73 -11.11 0.72
N ASP A 236 -6.92 -11.51 -0.25
CA ASP A 236 -6.17 -12.76 -0.19
C ASP A 236 -5.01 -12.66 0.82
N MET A 237 -5.17 -13.36 1.94
CA MET A 237 -4.23 -13.40 3.04
C MET A 237 -3.01 -14.32 2.77
N SER A 238 -2.97 -15.03 1.64
CA SER A 238 -1.89 -15.97 1.29
C SER A 238 -0.70 -15.32 0.56
N ILE A 239 -0.84 -14.08 0.08
CA ILE A 239 0.21 -13.38 -0.67
C ILE A 239 1.30 -12.84 0.26
N ASP A 240 2.57 -13.04 -0.13
CA ASP A 240 3.72 -12.31 0.40
C ASP A 240 3.51 -10.78 0.39
N ARG A 241 3.33 -10.18 1.57
CA ARG A 241 3.23 -8.71 1.73
C ARG A 241 4.59 -8.10 2.04
N LEU A 242 4.72 -6.80 1.81
CA LEU A 242 5.97 -6.06 1.91
C LEU A 242 6.61 -6.25 3.30
N GLY A 243 5.80 -6.10 4.35
CA GLY A 243 6.31 -5.92 5.71
C GLY A 243 7.06 -4.59 5.83
N GLY A 244 7.94 -4.48 6.84
CA GLY A 244 8.76 -3.28 7.05
C GLY A 244 9.12 -3.07 8.51
N ILE A 245 9.70 -1.89 8.80
CA ILE A 245 10.01 -1.44 10.16
C ILE A 245 9.19 -0.19 10.50
N ILE A 246 8.56 -0.19 11.68
CA ILE A 246 7.85 0.96 12.24
C ILE A 246 8.66 1.55 13.39
N ASP A 247 8.86 2.87 13.42
CA ASP A 247 9.34 3.57 14.63
C ASP A 247 8.21 3.72 15.66
N LEU A 248 8.36 3.07 16.82
CA LEU A 248 7.41 3.11 17.94
C LEU A 248 7.86 4.09 19.04
N THR A 249 9.04 4.71 18.91
CA THR A 249 9.64 5.61 19.91
C THR A 249 8.75 6.82 20.22
N LEU A 250 8.02 7.31 19.22
CA LEU A 250 7.08 8.43 19.37
C LEU A 250 5.70 8.03 19.94
N ALA A 251 5.41 6.73 20.05
CA ALA A 251 4.16 6.24 20.66
C ALA A 251 4.23 6.23 22.20
N LYS A 252 5.44 6.20 22.79
CA LYS A 252 5.68 6.24 24.25
C LYS A 252 5.38 7.63 24.87
N LYS A 253 4.19 8.21 24.64
CA LYS A 253 3.65 9.35 25.43
C LYS A 253 2.86 8.88 26.66
N HIS A 254 3.48 8.02 27.47
CA HIS A 254 3.11 7.79 28.86
C HIS A 254 3.99 8.66 29.77
N ALA A 255 3.47 9.11 30.91
CA ALA A 255 4.12 10.13 31.74
C ALA A 255 5.47 9.67 32.35
N ASP A 256 5.62 8.38 32.58
CA ASP A 256 6.61 7.82 33.51
C ASP A 256 7.93 7.38 32.84
N HIS A 257 8.06 7.57 31.51
CA HIS A 257 9.25 7.14 30.75
C HIS A 257 9.91 8.27 29.93
N TYR A 258 10.41 9.29 30.64
CA TYR A 258 11.52 10.09 30.12
C TYR A 258 12.84 9.33 30.27
N LEU A 259 13.26 8.60 29.23
CA LEU A 259 14.70 8.38 29.04
C LEU A 259 15.32 9.73 28.66
N PRO A 260 16.36 10.21 29.35
CA PRO A 260 16.95 11.50 29.07
C PRO A 260 17.57 11.47 27.67
N ARG A 261 17.17 12.41 26.81
CA ARG A 261 17.92 12.67 25.57
C ARG A 261 19.32 13.10 25.97
N HIS A 262 20.33 12.33 25.56
CA HIS A 262 21.71 12.77 25.68
C HIS A 262 21.87 14.10 24.91
N ILE A 263 22.12 15.16 25.66
CA ILE A 263 22.61 16.43 25.15
C ILE A 263 24.03 16.17 24.61
N ARG A 264 24.40 16.93 23.57
CA ARG A 264 25.67 16.79 22.82
C ARG A 264 26.91 16.82 23.71
#